data_AF-A0A060N5X2-F1
#
_entry.id   AF-A0A060N5X2-F1
#
_cell.length_a   1.000
_cell.length_b   1.000
_cell.length_c   1.000
_cell.angle_alpha   90.00
_cell.angle_beta   90.00
_cell.angle_gamma   90.00
#
_symmetry.space_group_name_H-M   'P 1'
#
loop_
_entity.id
_entity.type
_entity.pdbx_description
1 polymer ?
#
loop_
_entity_poly.entity_id
_entity_poly.type
_entity_poly.pdbx_seq_one_letter_code
_entity_poly.pdbx_strand_id
1 'polypeptide(L)' 'MNKNLFEEISNYIVKTVQEESTLEGFQYTINQSDIQERFGKEIDEYIINKIIEVTSKKEEVAEIFTDTDGFDVTLIDLN' A
#
# COMPACT_ATOMS: atom_id res chain seq x y z
N MET A 1 -1.66 -19.67 3.78
CA MET A 1 -1.33 -18.29 3.36
C MET A 1 -0.40 -17.68 4.39
N ASN A 2 0.79 -17.23 4.00
CA ASN A 2 1.73 -16.61 4.96
C ASN A 2 1.16 -15.26 5.39
N LYS A 3 0.79 -15.11 6.66
CA LYS A 3 0.44 -13.81 7.25
C LYS A 3 1.53 -12.74 6.99
N ASN A 4 2.77 -13.20 6.79
CA ASN A 4 3.91 -12.35 6.52
C ASN A 4 3.85 -11.60 5.17
N LEU A 5 3.29 -12.20 4.10
CA LEU A 5 3.34 -11.58 2.77
C LEU A 5 2.54 -10.27 2.70
N PHE A 6 1.30 -10.27 3.21
CA PHE A 6 0.45 -9.06 3.16
C PHE A 6 1.00 -7.96 4.06
N GLU A 7 1.57 -8.34 5.21
CA GLU A 7 2.24 -7.39 6.10
C GLU A 7 3.49 -6.80 5.44
N GLU A 8 4.29 -7.61 4.74
CA GLU A 8 5.47 -7.15 3.99
C GLU A 8 5.10 -6.18 2.86
N ILE A 9 4.06 -6.50 2.08
CA ILE A 9 3.56 -5.59 1.02
C ILE A 9 3.01 -4.31 1.64
N SER A 10 2.25 -4.42 2.73
CA SER A 10 1.69 -3.26 3.43
C SER A 10 2.78 -2.33 3.97
N ASN A 11 3.83 -2.88 4.58
CA ASN A 11 4.99 -2.12 5.03
C ASN A 11 5.74 -1.46 3.87
N TYR A 12 5.88 -2.16 2.75
CA TYR A 12 6.47 -1.60 1.54
C TYR A 12 5.68 -0.40 1.02
N ILE A 13 4.35 -0.53 0.96
CA ILE A 13 3.45 0.54 0.52
C ILE A 13 3.63 1.78 1.40
N VAL A 14 3.47 1.65 2.71
CA VAL A 14 3.61 2.78 3.64
C VAL A 14 4.98 3.43 3.51
N LYS A 15 6.04 2.63 3.51
CA LYS A 15 7.40 3.15 3.39
C LYS A 15 7.61 3.92 2.08
N THR A 16 7.07 3.42 0.97
CA THR A 16 7.18 4.07 -0.34
C THR A 16 6.48 5.43 -0.31
N VAL A 17 5.28 5.51 0.24
CA VAL A 17 4.55 6.78 0.38
C VAL A 17 5.30 7.75 1.30
N GLN A 18 5.91 7.28 2.39
CA GLN A 18 6.73 8.11 3.28
C GLN A 18 7.99 8.66 2.60
N GLU A 19 8.62 7.89 1.72
CA GLU A 19 9.84 8.29 1.01
C GLU A 19 9.54 9.22 -0.18
N GLU A 20 8.42 9.00 -0.88
CA GLU A 20 8.08 9.70 -2.12
C GLU A 20 7.13 10.89 -1.90
N SER A 21 6.28 10.84 -0.88
CA SER A 21 5.38 11.96 -0.55
C SER A 21 6.15 13.04 0.20
N THR A 22 6.62 14.04 -0.55
CA THR A 22 7.25 15.24 0.02
C THR A 22 6.26 16.18 0.70
N LEU A 23 4.95 15.92 0.59
CA LEU A 23 3.89 16.78 1.10
C LEU A 23 2.84 15.94 1.85
N GLU A 24 2.67 16.24 3.12
CA GLU A 24 1.70 15.61 4.02
C GLU A 24 0.25 15.74 3.50
N GLY A 25 -0.56 14.69 3.68
CA GLY A 25 -1.98 14.69 3.28
C GLY A 25 -2.24 14.60 1.77
N PHE A 26 -1.20 14.45 0.94
CA PHE A 26 -1.36 14.17 -0.49
C PHE A 26 -1.40 12.67 -0.75
N GLN A 27 -2.32 12.30 -1.63
CA GLN A 27 -2.45 10.94 -2.15
C GLN A 27 -1.25 10.59 -3.01
N TYR A 28 -0.69 9.41 -2.79
CA TYR A 28 0.38 8.84 -3.60
C TYR A 28 -0.07 7.49 -4.17
N THR A 29 0.20 7.27 -5.46
CA THR A 29 -0.18 6.05 -6.17
C THR A 29 1.03 5.12 -6.28
N ILE A 30 0.86 3.88 -5.82
CA ILE A 30 1.84 2.79 -5.99
C ILE A 30 1.31 1.82 -7.03
N ASN A 31 2.04 1.62 -8.13
CA ASN A 31 1.59 0.73 -9.18
C ASN A 31 1.62 -0.73 -8.70
N GLN A 32 0.59 -1.49 -9.07
CA GLN A 32 0.51 -2.92 -8.79
C GLN A 32 1.66 -3.68 -9.47
N SER A 33 2.13 -3.23 -10.65
CA SER A 33 3.29 -3.79 -11.35
C SER A 33 4.55 -3.79 -10.49
N ASP A 34 4.77 -2.72 -9.72
CA ASP A 34 5.98 -2.55 -8.92
C ASP A 34 5.95 -3.51 -7.72
N ILE A 35 4.75 -3.74 -7.17
CA ILE A 35 4.52 -4.75 -6.14
C ILE A 35 4.70 -6.16 -6.71
N GLN A 36 4.17 -6.43 -7.92
CA GLN A 36 4.32 -7.72 -8.59
C GLN A 36 5.79 -8.06 -8.84
N GLU A 37 6.56 -7.12 -9.39
CA GLU A 37 7.99 -7.28 -9.66
C GLU A 37 8.76 -7.52 -8.36
N ARG A 38 8.49 -6.73 -7.32
CA ARG A 38 9.22 -6.80 -6.05
C ARG A 38 8.95 -8.09 -5.27
N PHE A 39 7.71 -8.55 -5.25
CA PHE A 39 7.31 -9.70 -4.42
C PHE A 39 7.17 -11.00 -5.22
N GLY A 40 7.28 -10.95 -6.54
CA GLY A 40 7.17 -12.12 -7.42
C GLY A 40 5.80 -12.80 -7.31
N LYS A 41 4.75 -12.00 -7.13
CA LYS A 41 3.36 -12.46 -6.94
C LYS A 41 2.43 -11.68 -7.84
N GLU A 42 1.61 -12.41 -8.59
CA GLU A 42 0.47 -11.83 -9.30
C GLU A 42 -0.47 -11.19 -8.28
N ILE A 43 -0.93 -9.97 -8.57
CA ILE A 43 -1.82 -9.21 -7.70
C ILE A 43 -3.23 -9.35 -8.26
N ASP A 44 -3.94 -10.36 -7.78
CA ASP A 44 -5.36 -10.57 -8.09
C ASP A 44 -6.28 -9.82 -7.11
N GLU A 45 -7.58 -9.83 -7.37
CA GLU A 45 -8.59 -9.15 -6.54
C GLU A 45 -8.54 -9.61 -5.07
N TYR A 46 -8.23 -10.88 -4.82
CA TYR A 46 -8.13 -11.41 -3.48
C TYR A 46 -6.94 -10.81 -2.73
N ILE A 47 -5.78 -10.75 -3.38
CA ILE A 47 -4.56 -10.16 -2.83
C ILE A 47 -4.74 -8.65 -2.62
N ILE A 48 -5.35 -7.95 -3.58
CA ILE A 48 -5.71 -6.54 -3.47
C ILE A 48 -6.53 -6.29 -2.20
N ASN A 49 -7.63 -7.04 -2.02
CA ASN A 49 -8.49 -6.92 -0.86
C ASN A 49 -7.74 -7.16 0.45
N LYS A 50 -6.80 -8.12 0.48
CA LYS A 50 -5.97 -8.38 1.66
C LYS A 50 -4.94 -7.29 1.93
N ILE A 51 -4.35 -6.71 0.89
CA ILE A 51 -3.43 -5.58 1.03
C ILE A 51 -4.17 -4.37 1.60
N ILE A 52 -5.36 -4.04 1.07
CA ILE A 52 -6.19 -2.95 1.58
C ILE A 52 -6.58 -3.21 3.04
N GLU A 53 -7.05 -4.43 3.36
CA GLU A 53 -7.47 -4.80 4.73
C GLU A 53 -6.34 -4.68 5.75
N VAL A 54 -5.11 -5.05 5.38
CA VAL A 54 -3.95 -4.98 6.28
C VAL A 54 -3.45 -3.54 6.39
N THR A 55 -3.34 -2.82 5.26
CA THR A 55 -2.75 -1.47 5.22
C THR A 55 -3.65 -0.43 5.87
N SER A 56 -4.97 -0.51 5.69
CA SER A 56 -5.94 0.40 6.33
C SER A 56 -6.00 0.31 7.86
N LYS A 57 -5.37 -0.71 8.46
CA LYS A 57 -5.28 -0.86 9.93
C LYS A 57 -4.04 -0.21 10.53
N LYS A 58 -3.12 0.29 9.69
CA LYS A 58 -1.91 0.97 10.16
C LYS A 58 -2.26 2.39 10.62
N GLU A 59 -1.72 2.80 11.77
CA GLU A 59 -2.08 4.07 12.41
C GLU A 59 -1.69 5.27 11.54
N GLU A 60 -0.64 5.13 10.74
CA GLU A 60 -0.15 6.13 9.82
C GLU A 60 -0.94 6.21 8.51
N VAL A 61 -1.88 5.29 8.22
CA VAL A 61 -2.66 5.28 6.98
C VAL A 61 -4.00 5.97 7.19
N ALA A 62 -4.22 7.10 6.53
CA ALA A 62 -5.48 7.83 6.57
C ALA A 62 -6.52 7.17 5.66
N GLU A 63 -6.10 6.82 4.44
CA GLU A 63 -6.95 6.24 3.42
C GLU A 63 -6.11 5.35 2.49
N ILE A 64 -6.73 4.25 2.05
CA ILE A 64 -6.20 3.41 0.98
C ILE A 64 -7.34 2.85 0.14
N PHE A 65 -7.21 2.94 -1.16
CA PHE A 65 -8.05 2.26 -2.13
C PHE A 65 -7.22 1.84 -3.33
N THR A 66 -7.84 1.12 -4.25
CA THR A 66 -7.22 0.70 -5.51
C THR A 66 -8.04 1.27 -6.66
N ASP A 67 -7.37 1.74 -7.69
CA ASP A 67 -7.94 1.95 -9.01
C ASP A 67 -7.23 1.01 -10.01
N THR A 68 -7.43 1.25 -11.29
CA THR A 68 -7.16 0.37 -12.44
C THR A 68 -5.76 -0.26 -12.40
N ASP A 69 -4.74 0.49 -11.98
CA ASP A 69 -3.34 0.03 -12.06
C ASP A 69 -2.55 0.11 -10.73
N GLY A 70 -3.16 0.57 -9.63
CA GLY A 70 -2.40 0.95 -8.44
C GLY A 70 -3.18 1.05 -7.14
N PHE A 71 -2.43 1.17 -6.04
CA PHE A 71 -2.94 1.52 -4.72
C PHE A 71 -2.73 3.01 -4.49
N ASP A 72 -3.83 3.71 -4.27
CA ASP A 72 -3.85 5.10 -3.87
C ASP A 72 -3.86 5.18 -2.36
N VAL A 73 -2.87 5.87 -1.79
CA VAL A 73 -2.62 5.88 -0.35
C VAL A 73 -2.36 7.29 0.14
N THR A 74 -3.05 7.64 1.23
CA THR A 74 -2.86 8.89 1.97
C THR A 74 -2.41 8.54 3.38
N LEU A 75 -1.33 9.17 3.87
CA LEU A 75 -0.86 8.98 5.24
C LEU A 75 -1.32 10.11 6.16
N ILE A 76 -1.51 9.80 7.44
CA ILE A 76 -1.79 10.75 8.52
C ILE A 76 -0.49 11.48 8.88
N ASP A 77 -0.59 12.78 9.11
CA ASP A 77 0.47 13.55 9.74
C ASP A 77 0.62 13.15 11.23
N LEU A 78 1.68 12.41 11.54
CA LEU A 78 2.05 12.02 12.91
C LEU A 78 3.14 12.98 13.42
N ASN A 79 2.75 14.23 13.69
CA ASN A 79 3.58 15.21 14.42
C ASN A 79 4.13 14.66 15.74
#